data_AF-X8AEP7-F1
#
_entry.id   AF-X8AEP7-F1
#
_cell.length_a   1.000
_cell.length_b   1.000
_cell.length_c   1.000
_cell.angle_alpha   90.00
_cell.angle_beta   90.00
_cell.angle_gamma   90.00
#
_symmetry.space_group_name_H-M   'P 1'
#
loop_
_entity.id
_entity.type
_entity.pdbx_description
1 polymer ?
#
loop_
_entity_poly.entity_id
_entity_poly.type
_entity_poly.pdbx_seq_one_letter_code
_entity_poly.pdbx_strand_id
1 'polypeptide(L)'
;MVDNNIQQLSGMSQLAAQLQNSARASSGSDAASGFYLPPNTFENRQFSDVARQFLSPDGKTARFAIESSFDPYTVEAMALAHKITDVADAARPNTSLAHTRISIAGFPAVNSDIQRLLSADFKLLAIATLIIVGVILILLLRAVLAPLYLLGTVVLNYFAALGLGVLVFQLGLGHDIAWPVPLLAFIVLVAVGADYNMLLVSRLREESAHNIRVGSYAPSLTLARSSPQPDSSSPPACSDSSPARWPS
;
A
#
# COMPACT_ATOMS: atom_id res chain seq x y z
N MET A 1 47.87 56.74 28.86
CA MET A 1 46.41 56.72 29.15
C MET A 1 45.54 57.14 27.97
N VAL A 2 46.10 57.75 26.91
CA VAL A 2 45.34 58.19 25.71
C VAL A 2 45.08 57.01 24.74
N ASP A 3 45.97 56.02 24.71
CA ASP A 3 45.93 54.93 23.71
C ASP A 3 44.71 54.00 23.84
N ASN A 4 44.27 53.72 25.08
CA ASN A 4 43.07 52.90 25.33
C ASN A 4 41.77 53.59 24.87
N ASN A 5 41.73 54.92 24.89
CA ASN A 5 40.55 55.69 24.52
C ASN A 5 40.39 55.74 22.98
N ILE A 6 41.51 55.83 22.25
CA ILE A 6 41.51 55.77 20.78
C ILE A 6 41.09 54.37 20.28
N GLN A 7 41.51 53.32 20.98
CA GLN A 7 41.15 51.95 20.63
C GLN A 7 39.67 51.62 20.91
N GLN A 8 39.06 52.24 21.94
CA GLN A 8 37.61 52.17 22.16
C GLN A 8 36.82 52.94 21.10
N LEU A 9 37.28 54.14 20.71
CA LEU A 9 36.63 54.96 19.68
C LEU A 9 36.62 54.27 18.31
N SER A 10 37.71 53.61 17.93
CA SER A 10 37.79 52.88 16.65
C SER A 10 36.90 51.64 16.63
N GLY A 11 36.75 50.94 17.76
CA GLY A 11 35.79 49.83 17.89
C GLY A 11 34.34 50.30 17.77
N MET A 12 33.99 51.45 18.38
CA MET A 12 32.63 52.01 18.31
C MET A 12 32.26 52.47 16.90
N SER A 13 33.20 53.04 16.13
CA SER A 13 32.94 53.46 14.75
C SER A 13 32.76 52.25 13.81
N GLN A 14 33.49 51.15 14.02
CA GLN A 14 33.27 49.89 13.31
C GLN A 14 31.91 49.27 13.62
N LEU A 15 31.50 49.26 14.89
CA LEU A 15 30.18 48.77 15.31
C LEU A 15 29.04 49.62 14.73
N ALA A 16 29.19 50.95 14.73
CA ALA A 16 28.23 51.87 14.12
C ALA A 16 28.12 51.67 12.61
N ALA A 17 29.26 51.52 11.92
CA ALA A 17 29.29 51.23 10.48
C ALA A 17 28.64 49.88 10.16
N GLN A 18 28.87 48.86 10.99
CA GLN A 18 28.27 47.53 10.83
C GLN A 18 26.75 47.57 11.05
N LEU A 19 26.27 48.22 12.12
CA LEU A 19 24.84 48.40 12.37
C LEU A 19 24.14 49.19 11.26
N GLN A 20 24.80 50.23 10.75
CA GLN A 20 24.24 51.08 9.69
C GLN A 20 24.20 50.37 8.33
N ASN A 21 25.18 49.51 8.03
CA ASN A 21 25.14 48.65 6.85
C ASN A 21 24.06 47.57 6.96
N SER A 22 23.91 46.94 8.12
CA SER A 22 22.82 45.98 8.38
C SER A 22 21.44 46.62 8.19
N ALA A 23 21.24 47.84 8.71
CA ALA A 23 19.99 48.57 8.59
C ALA A 23 19.68 48.99 7.13
N ARG A 24 20.70 49.37 6.34
CA ARG A 24 20.52 49.70 4.92
C ARG A 24 20.21 48.46 4.07
N ALA A 25 20.87 47.34 4.35
CA ALA A 25 20.63 46.08 3.66
C ALA A 25 19.24 45.52 3.93
N SER A 26 18.72 45.69 5.15
CA SER A 26 17.36 45.27 5.50
C SER A 26 16.26 46.22 5.02
N SER A 27 16.58 47.48 4.71
CA SER A 27 15.60 48.49 4.28
C SER A 27 15.05 48.27 2.86
N GLY A 28 15.59 47.33 2.08
CA GLY A 28 15.16 47.03 0.70
C GLY A 28 15.02 45.54 0.38
N SER A 29 15.15 44.66 1.36
CA SER A 29 14.97 43.22 1.18
C SER A 29 13.61 42.80 1.73
N ASP A 30 12.83 42.05 0.95
CA ASP A 30 11.60 41.35 1.40
C ASP A 30 11.86 40.28 2.49
N ALA A 31 13.10 40.19 3.00
CA ALA A 31 13.49 39.32 4.09
C ALA A 31 12.86 39.81 5.40
N ALA A 32 11.65 39.33 5.64
CA ALA A 32 11.01 39.31 6.94
C ALA A 32 12.03 38.87 8.02
N SER A 33 12.29 39.76 8.97
CA SER A 33 12.82 39.50 10.32
C SER A 33 13.50 38.14 10.53
N GLY A 34 14.76 38.00 10.15
CA GLY A 34 15.51 36.81 10.55
C GLY A 34 16.75 36.62 9.73
N PHE A 35 17.91 36.85 10.34
CA PHE A 35 19.23 36.43 9.85
C PHE A 35 19.86 37.30 8.76
N TYR A 36 20.82 38.13 9.17
CA TYR A 36 21.71 38.90 8.28
C TYR A 36 23.05 38.18 8.16
N LEU A 37 23.45 37.83 6.94
CA LEU A 37 24.77 37.28 6.64
C LEU A 37 25.73 38.39 6.18
N PRO A 38 26.78 38.71 6.95
CA PRO A 38 27.79 39.68 6.52
C PRO A 38 28.51 39.19 5.24
N PRO A 39 28.84 40.06 4.28
CA PRO A 39 29.53 39.65 3.05
C PRO A 39 30.87 38.94 3.30
N ASN A 40 31.55 39.25 4.40
CA ASN A 40 32.83 38.65 4.78
C ASN A 40 32.70 37.16 5.19
N THR A 41 31.49 36.64 5.48
CA THR A 41 31.33 35.21 5.81
C THR A 41 31.58 34.30 4.62
N PHE A 42 31.36 34.80 3.40
CA PHE A 42 31.62 34.05 2.17
C PHE A 42 33.12 33.91 1.84
N GLU A 43 33.98 34.74 2.45
CA GLU A 43 35.45 34.65 2.29
C GLU A 43 36.05 33.50 3.11
N ASN A 44 35.33 33.00 4.12
CA ASN A 44 35.77 31.88 4.93
C ASN A 44 35.60 30.55 4.15
N ARG A 45 36.71 29.83 3.93
CA ARG A 45 36.70 28.52 3.24
C ARG A 45 35.76 27.52 3.91
N GLN A 46 35.77 27.45 5.24
CA GLN A 46 34.95 26.50 5.98
C GLN A 46 33.46 26.77 5.79
N PHE A 47 33.05 28.04 5.75
CA PHE A 47 31.67 28.41 5.46
C PHE A 47 31.29 28.09 4.01
N SER A 48 32.18 28.41 3.06
CA SER A 48 31.99 28.10 1.64
C SER A 48 31.82 26.60 1.38
N ASP A 49 32.58 25.75 2.08
CA ASP A 49 32.49 24.30 1.94
C ASP A 49 31.15 23.76 2.46
N VAL A 50 30.63 24.30 3.57
CA VAL A 50 29.31 23.94 4.09
C VAL A 50 28.19 24.51 3.21
N ALA A 51 28.32 25.75 2.74
CA ALA A 51 27.33 26.39 1.87
C ALA A 51 27.14 25.61 0.56
N ARG A 52 28.21 25.02 0.00
CA ARG A 52 28.15 24.13 -1.17
C ARG A 52 27.33 22.85 -0.96
N GLN A 53 27.07 22.45 0.28
CA GLN A 53 26.21 21.31 0.59
C GLN A 53 24.71 21.69 0.57
N PHE A 54 24.39 22.96 0.81
CA PHE A 54 23.02 23.46 0.87
C PHE A 54 22.62 24.26 -0.37
N LEU A 55 23.58 24.79 -1.13
CA LEU A 55 23.36 25.52 -2.37
C LEU A 55 23.89 24.71 -3.54
N SER A 56 23.11 24.65 -4.62
CA SER A 56 23.56 24.00 -5.85
C SER A 56 24.75 24.76 -6.48
N PRO A 57 25.60 24.08 -7.26
CA PRO A 57 26.74 24.72 -7.93
C PRO A 57 26.35 25.88 -8.85
N ASP A 58 25.13 25.85 -9.41
CA ASP A 58 24.56 26.90 -10.26
C ASP A 58 23.85 28.01 -9.46
N GLY A 59 23.77 27.90 -8.13
CA GLY A 59 23.14 28.87 -7.24
C GLY A 59 21.61 28.97 -7.35
N LYS A 60 20.95 28.08 -8.10
CA LYS A 60 19.51 28.14 -8.36
C LYS A 60 18.66 27.33 -7.38
N THR A 61 19.28 26.43 -6.63
CA THR A 61 18.61 25.55 -5.68
C THR A 61 19.21 25.75 -4.30
N ALA A 62 18.35 25.99 -3.32
CA ALA A 62 18.72 25.97 -1.90
C ALA A 62 17.98 24.82 -1.22
N ARG A 63 18.71 24.06 -0.40
CA ARG A 63 18.17 23.01 0.46
C ARG A 63 18.14 23.52 1.89
N PHE A 64 17.04 23.26 2.58
CA PHE A 64 16.92 23.45 4.02
C PHE A 64 16.80 22.08 4.69
N ALA A 65 17.52 21.87 5.79
CA ALA A 65 17.36 20.70 6.62
C ALA A 65 16.38 21.04 7.75
N ILE A 66 15.27 20.31 7.79
CA ILE A 66 14.24 20.46 8.83
C ILE A 66 14.31 19.20 9.67
N GLU A 67 14.62 19.36 10.94
CA GLU A 67 14.58 18.29 11.92
C GLU A 67 13.27 18.37 12.70
N SER A 68 12.58 17.24 12.79
CA SER A 68 11.29 17.11 13.47
C SER A 68 11.45 16.16 14.64
N SER A 69 10.76 16.45 15.75
CA SER A 69 10.69 15.55 16.91
C SER A 69 9.71 14.39 16.73
N PHE A 70 8.89 14.41 15.67
CA PHE A 70 7.94 13.35 15.37
C PHE A 70 8.62 12.14 14.73
N ASP A 71 8.09 10.95 15.04
CA ASP A 71 8.49 9.72 14.36
C ASP A 71 8.09 9.80 12.87
N PRO A 72 9.01 9.52 11.93
CA PRO A 72 8.79 9.71 10.51
C PRO A 72 7.68 8.83 9.90
N TYR A 73 7.22 7.78 10.60
CA TYR A 73 6.17 6.88 10.15
C TYR A 73 4.77 7.28 10.63
N THR A 74 4.65 8.32 11.46
CA THR A 74 3.38 8.71 12.04
C THR A 74 2.64 9.75 11.19
N VAL A 75 1.33 9.82 11.41
CA VAL A 75 0.46 10.73 10.65
C VAL A 75 0.78 12.20 10.96
N GLU A 76 1.28 12.48 12.17
CA GLU A 76 1.71 13.82 12.58
C GLU A 76 2.92 14.30 11.79
N ALA A 77 3.92 13.45 11.57
CA ALA A 77 5.09 13.80 10.75
C ALA A 77 4.69 14.07 9.29
N MET A 78 3.76 13.29 8.75
CA MET A 78 3.23 13.46 7.40
C MET A 78 2.40 14.75 7.27
N ALA A 79 1.60 15.07 8.28
CA ALA A 79 0.84 16.31 8.35
C ALA A 79 1.75 17.54 8.48
N LEU A 80 2.85 17.42 9.24
CA LEU A 80 3.86 18.46 9.33
C LEU A 80 4.52 18.72 7.98
N ALA A 81 4.86 17.67 7.23
CA ALA A 81 5.45 17.81 5.88
C ALA A 81 4.52 18.57 4.92
N HIS A 82 3.22 18.25 4.92
CA HIS A 82 2.21 19.00 4.17
C HIS A 82 2.15 20.46 4.63
N LYS A 83 2.03 20.69 5.93
CA LYS A 83 1.92 22.03 6.50
C LYS A 83 3.11 22.92 6.16
N ILE A 84 4.33 22.37 6.17
CA ILE A 84 5.54 23.10 5.77
C ILE A 84 5.43 23.54 4.30
N THR A 85 4.99 22.64 3.42
CA THR A 85 4.82 22.92 1.99
C THR A 85 3.76 24.00 1.77
N ASP A 86 2.61 23.89 2.44
CA ASP A 86 1.52 24.86 2.35
C ASP A 86 1.94 26.26 2.84
N VAL A 87 2.62 26.32 3.99
CA VAL A 87 3.12 27.59 4.55
C VAL A 87 4.17 28.20 3.63
N ALA A 88 5.06 27.38 3.08
CA ALA A 88 6.09 27.87 2.16
C ALA A 88 5.48 28.39 0.85
N ASP A 89 4.49 27.69 0.28
CA ASP A 89 3.76 28.14 -0.90
C ASP A 89 2.94 29.40 -0.63
N ALA A 90 2.37 29.54 0.57
CA ALA A 90 1.62 30.73 1.00
C ALA A 90 2.53 31.94 1.31
N ALA A 91 3.77 31.71 1.74
CA ALA A 91 4.75 32.78 2.02
C ALA A 91 5.48 33.27 0.75
N ARG A 92 5.39 32.53 -0.35
CA ARG A 92 6.04 32.86 -1.62
C ARG A 92 5.55 34.15 -2.30
N PRO A 93 4.24 34.47 -2.36
CA PRO A 93 3.74 35.67 -3.02
C PRO A 93 4.28 36.95 -2.37
N ASN A 94 4.56 37.98 -3.19
CA ASN A 94 5.14 39.26 -2.74
C ASN A 94 6.57 39.15 -2.19
N THR A 95 7.34 38.15 -2.64
CA THR A 95 8.78 38.03 -2.35
C THR A 95 9.57 37.86 -3.64
N SER A 96 10.88 38.05 -3.57
CA SER A 96 11.82 37.72 -4.67
C SER A 96 11.78 36.25 -5.11
N LEU A 97 11.12 35.38 -4.35
CA LEU A 97 10.97 33.94 -4.61
C LEU A 97 9.63 33.58 -5.29
N ALA A 98 8.85 34.57 -5.74
CA ALA A 98 7.51 34.39 -6.32
C ALA A 98 7.40 33.26 -7.38
N HIS A 99 8.44 33.06 -8.18
CA HIS A 99 8.48 32.08 -9.27
C HIS A 99 9.25 30.79 -8.94
N THR A 100 9.61 30.59 -7.66
CA THR A 100 10.40 29.45 -7.22
C THR A 100 9.52 28.24 -6.91
N ARG A 101 9.96 27.06 -7.36
CA ARG A 101 9.35 25.77 -7.00
C ARG A 101 9.83 25.35 -5.62
N ILE A 102 8.90 25.15 -4.69
CA ILE A 102 9.18 24.56 -3.39
C ILE A 102 8.88 23.07 -3.48
N SER A 103 9.75 22.26 -2.89
CA SER A 103 9.56 20.81 -2.84
C SER A 103 10.14 20.31 -1.54
N ILE A 104 9.41 19.42 -0.88
CA ILE A 104 9.85 18.76 0.34
C ILE A 104 10.26 17.32 0.01
N ALA A 105 11.31 16.85 0.67
CA ALA A 105 11.81 15.50 0.51
C ALA A 105 12.09 14.89 1.88
N GLY A 106 12.05 13.56 1.95
CA GLY A 106 12.22 12.81 3.18
C GLY A 106 11.11 11.78 3.37
N PHE A 107 11.31 10.91 4.34
CA PHE A 107 10.38 9.81 4.61
C PHE A 107 8.93 10.27 4.86
N PRO A 108 8.68 11.30 5.69
CA PRO A 108 7.32 11.76 5.94
C PRO A 108 6.64 12.35 4.70
N ALA A 109 7.40 13.05 3.85
CA ALA A 109 6.88 13.63 2.60
C ALA A 109 6.45 12.55 1.61
N VAL A 110 7.32 11.57 1.35
CA VAL A 110 7.03 10.44 0.45
C VAL A 110 5.83 9.65 0.98
N ASN A 111 5.82 9.36 2.27
CA ASN A 111 4.72 8.61 2.86
C ASN A 111 3.40 9.39 2.77
N SER A 112 3.45 10.72 2.93
CA SER A 112 2.28 11.57 2.81
C SER A 112 1.71 11.60 1.39
N ASP A 113 2.57 11.60 0.38
CA ASP A 113 2.16 11.51 -1.02
C ASP A 113 1.50 10.14 -1.30
N ILE A 114 2.11 9.05 -0.81
CA ILE A 114 1.56 7.70 -0.93
C ILE A 114 0.19 7.61 -0.23
N GLN A 115 0.06 8.13 0.99
CA GLN A 115 -1.20 8.11 1.72
C GLN A 115 -2.29 8.89 0.98
N ARG A 116 -1.96 10.04 0.39
CA ARG A 116 -2.89 10.85 -0.39
C ARG A 116 -3.36 10.13 -1.66
N LEU A 117 -2.43 9.51 -2.38
CA LEU A 117 -2.74 8.69 -3.56
C LEU A 117 -3.64 7.50 -3.19
N LEU A 118 -3.23 6.73 -2.18
CA LEU A 118 -3.96 5.53 -1.77
C LEU A 118 -5.33 5.82 -1.16
N SER A 119 -5.48 6.93 -0.41
CA SER A 119 -6.78 7.29 0.17
C SER A 119 -7.78 7.76 -0.89
N ALA A 120 -7.33 8.50 -1.91
CA ALA A 120 -8.17 8.89 -3.03
C ALA A 120 -8.64 7.65 -3.84
N ASP A 121 -7.71 6.72 -4.08
CA ASP A 121 -7.98 5.54 -4.90
C ASP A 121 -8.70 4.43 -4.14
N PHE A 122 -8.60 4.37 -2.81
CA PHE A 122 -9.21 3.32 -2.00
C PHE A 122 -10.72 3.18 -2.24
N LYS A 123 -11.44 4.30 -2.31
CA LYS A 123 -12.89 4.29 -2.54
C LYS A 123 -13.23 3.73 -3.93
N LEU A 124 -12.48 4.16 -4.95
CA LEU A 124 -12.65 3.67 -6.31
C LEU A 124 -12.34 2.18 -6.38
N LEU A 125 -11.22 1.75 -5.80
CA LEU A 125 -10.78 0.37 -5.75
C LEU A 125 -11.80 -0.52 -5.03
N ALA A 126 -12.30 -0.09 -3.88
CA ALA A 126 -13.30 -0.83 -3.11
C ALA A 126 -14.61 -1.01 -3.90
N ILE A 127 -15.13 0.07 -4.50
CA ILE A 127 -16.36 0.03 -5.29
C ILE A 127 -16.17 -0.82 -6.55
N ALA A 128 -15.08 -0.60 -7.30
CA ALA A 128 -14.79 -1.35 -8.52
C ALA A 128 -14.67 -2.85 -8.24
N THR A 129 -13.96 -3.23 -7.18
CA THR A 129 -13.79 -4.62 -6.75
C THR A 129 -15.13 -5.25 -6.38
N LEU A 130 -15.96 -4.55 -5.60
CA LEU A 130 -17.28 -5.05 -5.20
C LEU A 130 -18.20 -5.26 -6.42
N ILE A 131 -18.14 -4.35 -7.40
CA ILE A 131 -18.87 -4.46 -8.66
C ILE A 131 -18.37 -5.66 -9.47
N ILE A 132 -17.06 -5.80 -9.66
CA ILE A 132 -16.46 -6.90 -10.44
C ILE A 132 -16.84 -8.26 -9.84
N VAL A 133 -16.65 -8.42 -8.52
CA VAL A 133 -17.03 -9.67 -7.82
C VAL A 133 -18.54 -9.89 -7.91
N GLY A 134 -19.35 -8.83 -7.73
CA GLY A 134 -20.80 -8.91 -7.88
C GLY A 134 -21.24 -9.39 -9.27
N VAL A 135 -20.65 -8.85 -10.32
CA VAL A 135 -20.94 -9.25 -11.71
C VAL A 135 -20.54 -10.70 -11.95
N ILE A 136 -19.36 -11.14 -11.49
CA ILE A 136 -18.92 -12.53 -11.61
C ILE A 136 -19.91 -13.46 -10.90
N LEU A 137 -20.32 -13.12 -9.68
CA LEU A 137 -21.29 -13.93 -8.94
C LEU A 137 -22.67 -13.95 -9.62
N ILE A 138 -23.14 -12.84 -10.17
CA ILE A 138 -24.40 -12.80 -10.95
C ILE A 138 -24.30 -13.71 -12.17
N LEU A 139 -23.18 -13.70 -12.90
CA LEU A 139 -22.96 -14.56 -14.06
C LEU A 139 -22.94 -16.05 -13.69
N LEU A 140 -22.32 -16.39 -12.55
CA LEU A 140 -22.24 -17.77 -12.06
C LEU A 140 -23.58 -18.28 -11.51
N LEU A 141 -24.27 -17.48 -10.69
CA LEU A 141 -25.51 -17.89 -10.02
C LEU A 141 -26.77 -17.63 -10.86
N ARG A 142 -26.68 -16.85 -11.96
CA ARG A 142 -27.84 -16.35 -12.75
C ARG A 142 -28.96 -15.73 -11.90
N ALA A 143 -28.63 -15.28 -10.70
CA ALA A 143 -29.56 -14.70 -9.73
C ALA A 143 -28.93 -13.42 -9.16
N VAL A 144 -29.73 -12.38 -8.99
CA VAL A 144 -29.24 -11.06 -8.52
C VAL A 144 -29.29 -10.92 -7.00
N LEU A 145 -30.29 -11.51 -6.34
CA LEU A 145 -30.45 -11.40 -4.89
C LEU A 145 -29.35 -12.14 -4.12
N ALA A 146 -29.09 -13.40 -4.48
CA ALA A 146 -28.06 -14.23 -3.82
C ALA A 146 -26.67 -13.55 -3.74
N PRO A 147 -26.09 -13.00 -4.83
CA PRO A 147 -24.82 -12.29 -4.76
C PRO A 147 -24.87 -11.01 -3.94
N LEU A 148 -25.98 -10.27 -3.96
CA LEU A 148 -26.15 -9.07 -3.12
C LEU A 148 -26.09 -9.40 -1.62
N TYR A 149 -26.75 -10.47 -1.19
CA TYR A 149 -26.64 -10.95 0.19
C TYR A 149 -25.21 -11.37 0.55
N LEU A 150 -24.53 -12.09 -0.34
CA LEU A 150 -23.16 -12.55 -0.11
C LEU A 150 -22.16 -11.39 -0.03
N LEU A 151 -22.25 -10.41 -0.94
CA LEU A 151 -21.43 -9.20 -0.87
C LEU A 151 -21.73 -8.40 0.40
N GLY A 152 -23.00 -8.30 0.79
CA GLY A 152 -23.42 -7.62 2.01
C GLY A 152 -22.78 -8.23 3.25
N THR A 153 -22.73 -9.56 3.35
CA THR A 153 -22.09 -10.24 4.50
C THR A 153 -20.58 -10.06 4.49
N VAL A 154 -19.91 -10.07 3.34
CA VAL A 154 -18.46 -9.82 3.23
C VAL A 154 -18.12 -8.40 3.69
N VAL A 155 -18.88 -7.40 3.23
CA VAL A 155 -18.68 -6.00 3.61
C VAL A 155 -18.97 -5.80 5.10
N LEU A 156 -20.04 -6.40 5.62
CA LEU A 156 -20.36 -6.35 7.04
C LEU A 156 -19.24 -6.98 7.89
N ASN A 157 -18.70 -8.12 7.46
CA ASN A 157 -17.59 -8.78 8.15
C ASN A 157 -16.31 -7.94 8.11
N TYR A 158 -16.02 -7.28 6.99
CA TYR A 158 -14.90 -6.34 6.88
C TYR A 158 -15.01 -5.21 7.92
N PHE A 159 -16.17 -4.55 7.99
CA PHE A 159 -16.39 -3.47 8.95
C PHE A 159 -16.39 -3.98 10.40
N ALA A 160 -16.91 -5.18 10.66
CA ALA A 160 -16.86 -5.78 11.99
C ALA A 160 -15.42 -6.09 12.41
N ALA A 161 -14.61 -6.67 11.52
CA ALA A 161 -13.20 -6.98 11.77
C ALA A 161 -12.36 -5.72 11.96
N LEU A 162 -12.54 -4.70 11.11
CA LEU A 162 -11.87 -3.41 11.27
C LEU A 162 -12.31 -2.69 12.54
N GLY A 163 -13.61 -2.64 12.82
CA GLY A 163 -14.14 -2.00 14.03
C GLY A 163 -13.62 -2.66 15.30
N LEU A 164 -13.58 -3.99 15.32
CA LEU A 164 -12.97 -4.75 16.42
C LEU A 164 -11.47 -4.49 16.50
N GLY A 165 -10.76 -4.45 15.37
CA GLY A 165 -9.35 -4.10 15.32
C GLY A 165 -9.09 -2.72 15.92
N VAL A 166 -9.83 -1.70 15.50
CA VAL A 166 -9.73 -0.33 16.03
C VAL A 166 -9.97 -0.33 17.54
N LEU A 167 -10.99 -1.05 18.00
CA LEU A 167 -11.30 -1.15 19.43
C LEU A 167 -10.19 -1.84 20.22
N VAL A 168 -9.59 -2.92 19.71
CA VAL A 168 -8.47 -3.61 20.37
C VAL A 168 -7.23 -2.73 20.42
N PHE A 169 -6.89 -2.04 19.34
CA PHE A 169 -5.70 -1.18 19.28
C PHE A 169 -5.86 0.09 20.13
N GLN A 170 -7.01 0.77 20.03
CA GLN A 170 -7.25 2.01 20.77
C GLN A 170 -7.54 1.75 22.25
N LEU A 171 -8.39 0.78 22.58
CA LEU A 171 -8.83 0.53 23.96
C LEU A 171 -7.89 -0.43 24.72
N GLY A 172 -7.19 -1.32 24.01
CA GLY A 172 -6.29 -2.31 24.60
C GLY A 172 -4.82 -1.89 24.62
N LEU A 173 -4.32 -1.31 23.52
CA LEU A 173 -2.89 -0.95 23.38
C LEU A 173 -2.62 0.56 23.45
N GLY A 174 -3.65 1.41 23.41
CA GLY A 174 -3.51 2.87 23.45
C GLY A 174 -2.83 3.47 22.21
N HIS A 175 -2.78 2.73 21.10
CA HIS A 175 -2.17 3.18 19.85
C HIS A 175 -3.19 3.16 18.71
N ASP A 176 -3.08 4.14 17.82
CA ASP A 176 -3.89 4.17 16.61
C ASP A 176 -3.43 3.13 15.59
N ILE A 177 -4.38 2.68 14.78
CA ILE A 177 -4.09 1.80 13.66
C ILE A 177 -3.30 2.56 12.61
N ALA A 178 -2.21 1.96 12.14
CA ALA A 178 -1.41 2.53 11.06
C ALA A 178 -2.28 2.73 9.80
N TRP A 179 -2.08 3.87 9.13
CA TRP A 179 -2.88 4.28 7.98
C TRP A 179 -3.00 3.28 6.81
N PRO A 180 -2.03 2.37 6.50
CA PRO A 180 -2.20 1.42 5.41
C PRO A 180 -2.98 0.15 5.81
N VAL A 181 -3.23 -0.07 7.10
CA VAL A 181 -3.87 -1.30 7.60
C VAL A 181 -5.28 -1.50 7.04
N PRO A 182 -6.19 -0.49 7.02
CA PRO A 182 -7.53 -0.69 6.47
C PRO A 182 -7.53 -1.12 4.99
N LEU A 183 -6.63 -0.52 4.20
CA LEU A 183 -6.44 -0.84 2.79
C LEU A 183 -5.95 -2.29 2.62
N LEU A 184 -4.89 -2.67 3.34
CA LEU A 184 -4.32 -4.01 3.27
C LEU A 184 -5.32 -5.07 3.74
N ALA A 185 -6.04 -4.81 4.83
CA ALA A 185 -7.08 -5.70 5.34
C ALA A 185 -8.17 -5.93 4.28
N PHE A 186 -8.58 -4.90 3.55
CA PHE A 186 -9.57 -5.03 2.48
C PHE A 186 -9.04 -5.90 1.33
N ILE A 187 -7.84 -5.62 0.85
CA ILE A 187 -7.22 -6.36 -0.27
C ILE A 187 -7.06 -7.84 0.10
N VAL A 188 -6.54 -8.13 1.30
CA VAL A 188 -6.37 -9.50 1.78
C VAL A 188 -7.72 -10.20 1.92
N LEU A 189 -8.73 -9.54 2.50
CA LEU A 189 -10.07 -10.12 2.66
C LEU A 189 -10.69 -10.49 1.30
N VAL A 190 -10.59 -9.60 0.31
CA VAL A 190 -11.12 -9.86 -1.04
C VAL A 190 -10.35 -10.98 -1.71
N ALA A 191 -9.02 -10.95 -1.66
CA ALA A 191 -8.17 -11.97 -2.29
C ALA A 191 -8.50 -13.36 -1.74
N VAL A 192 -8.51 -13.47 -0.41
CA VAL A 192 -8.81 -14.71 0.29
C VAL A 192 -10.28 -15.14 0.05
N GLY A 193 -11.22 -14.21 0.02
CA GLY A 193 -12.64 -14.48 -0.23
C GLY A 193 -12.93 -15.04 -1.63
N ALA A 194 -12.22 -14.56 -2.65
CA ALA A 194 -12.32 -15.08 -4.00
C ALA A 194 -11.70 -16.50 -4.11
N ASP A 195 -10.54 -16.70 -3.49
CA ASP A 195 -9.81 -17.98 -3.55
C ASP A 195 -10.53 -19.10 -2.78
N TYR A 196 -11.23 -18.80 -1.68
CA TYR A 196 -12.01 -19.81 -0.95
C TYR A 196 -13.11 -20.44 -1.80
N ASN A 197 -13.75 -19.65 -2.66
CA ASN A 197 -14.82 -20.16 -3.51
C ASN A 197 -14.26 -21.14 -4.55
N MET A 198 -13.08 -20.87 -5.09
CA MET A 198 -12.42 -21.75 -6.05
C MET A 198 -11.97 -23.08 -5.42
N LEU A 199 -11.34 -23.05 -4.24
CA LEU A 199 -10.88 -24.27 -3.56
C LEU A 199 -12.04 -25.17 -3.09
N LEU A 200 -13.14 -24.56 -2.65
CA LEU A 200 -14.34 -25.31 -2.27
C LEU A 200 -14.97 -25.99 -3.49
N VAL A 201 -15.09 -25.27 -4.62
CA VAL A 201 -15.64 -25.84 -5.86
C VAL A 201 -14.74 -26.93 -6.43
N SER A 202 -13.42 -26.79 -6.35
CA SER A 202 -12.50 -27.85 -6.81
C SER A 202 -12.64 -29.12 -5.96
N ARG A 203 -12.70 -28.98 -4.63
CA ARG A 203 -12.90 -30.10 -3.69
C ARG A 203 -14.25 -30.79 -3.89
N LEU A 204 -15.33 -30.02 -4.04
CA LEU A 204 -16.68 -30.55 -4.32
C LEU A 204 -16.73 -31.28 -5.67
N ARG A 205 -16.03 -30.77 -6.67
CA ARG A 205 -15.91 -31.43 -7.98
C ARG A 205 -15.08 -32.72 -7.89
N GLU A 206 -14.07 -32.76 -7.04
CA GLU A 206 -13.25 -33.95 -6.80
C GLU A 206 -14.02 -35.04 -6.05
N GLU A 207 -14.78 -34.68 -5.01
CA GLU A 207 -15.62 -35.62 -4.27
C GLU A 207 -16.85 -36.10 -5.06
N SER A 208 -17.45 -35.22 -5.87
CA SER A 208 -18.53 -35.63 -6.77
C SER A 208 -18.00 -36.55 -7.87
N ALA A 209 -16.87 -36.24 -8.51
CA ALA A 209 -16.26 -37.11 -9.53
C ALA A 209 -15.91 -38.51 -8.99
N HIS A 210 -15.58 -38.64 -7.71
CA HIS A 210 -15.37 -39.95 -7.07
C HIS A 210 -16.67 -40.70 -6.74
N ASN A 211 -17.81 -40.01 -6.55
CA ASN A 211 -19.11 -40.62 -6.27
C ASN A 211 -19.96 -40.95 -7.52
N ILE A 212 -19.67 -40.39 -8.71
CA ILE A 212 -20.44 -40.69 -9.95
C ILE A 212 -19.97 -41.98 -10.67
N ARG A 213 -19.23 -42.87 -10.00
CA ARG A 213 -18.85 -44.20 -10.56
C ARG A 213 -19.57 -45.39 -9.92
N VAL A 214 -20.43 -45.18 -8.93
CA VAL A 214 -21.27 -46.25 -8.34
C VAL A 214 -22.73 -46.05 -8.74
N GLY A 215 -23.00 -46.11 -10.04
CA GLY A 215 -24.34 -45.84 -10.58
C GLY A 215 -24.61 -46.45 -11.95
N SER A 216 -23.97 -47.57 -12.30
CA SER A 216 -24.29 -48.31 -13.51
C SER A 216 -23.84 -49.78 -13.44
N TYR A 217 -24.37 -50.53 -12.48
CA TYR A 217 -24.56 -51.97 -12.65
C TYR A 217 -26.02 -52.27 -12.35
N ALA A 218 -26.82 -52.25 -13.42
CA ALA A 218 -28.21 -52.67 -13.40
C ALA A 218 -28.29 -54.17 -13.06
N PRO A 219 -29.17 -54.60 -12.13
CA PRO A 219 -29.39 -56.01 -11.89
C PRO A 219 -30.31 -56.55 -13.00
N SER A 220 -29.76 -57.32 -13.93
CA SER A 220 -30.55 -58.09 -14.89
C SER A 220 -31.11 -59.33 -14.19
N LEU A 221 -32.13 -59.13 -13.36
CA LEU A 221 -33.06 -60.18 -12.93
C LEU A 221 -34.10 -60.36 -14.04
N THR A 222 -33.80 -61.26 -14.98
CA THR A 222 -34.80 -61.82 -15.89
C THR A 222 -35.08 -63.26 -15.48
N LEU A 223 -36.05 -63.41 -14.56
CA LEU A 223 -36.76 -64.66 -14.33
C LEU A 223 -37.75 -64.88 -15.48
N ALA A 224 -37.69 -66.05 -16.13
CA ALA A 224 -38.84 -66.94 -16.37
C ALA A 224 -38.55 -67.93 -17.51
N ARG A 225 -38.43 -69.23 -17.20
CA ARG A 225 -39.43 -70.25 -17.55
C ARG A 225 -38.93 -71.69 -17.31
N SER A 226 -39.53 -72.31 -16.30
CA SER A 226 -40.23 -73.60 -16.37
C SER A 226 -39.69 -74.76 -17.23
N SER A 227 -39.43 -75.87 -16.53
CA SER A 227 -39.75 -77.28 -16.84
C SER A 227 -38.64 -78.15 -17.48
N PRO A 228 -38.75 -79.49 -17.43
CA PRO A 228 -38.10 -80.32 -16.42
C PRO A 228 -37.07 -81.29 -17.02
N GLN A 229 -36.22 -81.83 -16.16
CA GLN A 229 -35.26 -82.90 -16.47
C GLN A 229 -35.97 -84.17 -16.94
N PRO A 230 -35.38 -84.89 -17.90
CA PRO A 230 -35.16 -86.31 -17.67
C PRO A 230 -33.72 -86.74 -17.99
N ASP A 231 -33.25 -87.61 -17.12
CA ASP A 231 -32.03 -88.42 -17.20
C ASP A 231 -32.12 -89.44 -18.36
N SER A 232 -31.04 -89.66 -19.11
CA SER A 232 -30.74 -90.94 -19.80
C SER A 232 -29.39 -90.91 -20.56
N SER A 233 -28.43 -91.65 -20.02
CA SER A 233 -27.57 -92.62 -20.72
C SER A 233 -26.82 -92.26 -22.04
N SER A 234 -25.48 -92.33 -21.95
CA SER A 234 -24.52 -92.88 -22.95
C SER A 234 -23.89 -91.90 -23.99
N PRO A 235 -22.75 -92.26 -24.64
CA PRO A 235 -21.36 -92.10 -24.17
C PRO A 235 -20.49 -91.33 -25.21
N PRO A 236 -19.14 -91.21 -25.08
CA PRO A 236 -18.35 -90.21 -25.79
C PRO A 236 -17.97 -90.64 -27.20
N ALA A 237 -17.89 -89.69 -28.13
CA ALA A 237 -17.33 -89.91 -29.46
C ALA A 237 -16.08 -89.05 -29.68
N CYS A 238 -15.00 -89.77 -29.99
CA CYS A 238 -13.66 -89.34 -30.33
C CYS A 238 -13.58 -88.41 -31.56
N SER A 239 -12.60 -87.51 -31.56
CA SER A 239 -11.55 -87.37 -32.59
C SER A 239 -10.77 -86.09 -32.26
N ASP A 240 -9.61 -86.16 -31.62
CA ASP A 240 -8.31 -86.40 -32.26
C ASP A 240 -7.89 -85.28 -33.24
N SER A 241 -7.01 -84.41 -32.76
CA SER A 241 -5.79 -84.02 -33.50
C SER A 241 -4.86 -83.25 -32.56
N SER A 242 -3.71 -83.88 -32.26
CA SER A 242 -2.62 -83.38 -31.43
C SER A 242 -1.70 -82.37 -32.20
N PRO A 243 -0.45 -82.07 -31.80
CA PRO A 243 -0.09 -80.79 -31.19
C PRO A 243 1.02 -80.01 -31.95
N ALA A 244 1.12 -78.70 -31.74
CA ALA A 244 2.32 -77.91 -32.08
C ALA A 244 2.63 -76.99 -30.88
N ARG A 245 3.58 -77.32 -30.00
CA ARG A 245 5.05 -77.32 -30.15
C ARG A 245 5.58 -75.91 -30.48
N TRP A 246 6.00 -75.20 -29.43
CA TRP A 246 6.90 -74.03 -29.48
C TRP A 246 8.14 -74.36 -28.63
N PRO A 247 9.37 -74.10 -29.12
CA PRO A 247 10.57 -74.14 -28.30
C PRO A 247 11.13 -72.74 -27.97
N SER A 248 11.91 -72.76 -26.89
CA SER A 248 12.92 -71.81 -26.36
C SER A 248 12.44 -70.43 -25.92
#